data_AF-A0A2V8E493-F1
#
_entry.id   AF-A0A2V8E493-F1
#
_cell.length_a   1.000
_cell.length_b   1.000
_cell.length_c   1.000
_cell.angle_alpha   90.00
_cell.angle_beta   90.00
_cell.angle_gamma   90.00
#
_symmetry.space_group_name_H-M   'P 1'
#
loop_
_entity.id
_entity.type
_entity.pdbx_description
1 polymer ?
#
loop_
_entity_poly.entity_id
_entity_poly.type
_entity_poly.pdbx_seq_one_letter_code
_entity_poly.pdbx_strand_id
1 'polypeptide(L)'
;MHPDLQEAIEFHNAIIAEGSKALVGYDTAKALANIVLLSEIPTTYDKSEQRQVNAGNLLLRGVPGVGKTFFGVILAAISDAKFARLQGRADLQPTEVVGFQMINPATGALVTEFGPLASAEVILLDEINRIPLKSQSAFLEGLQDRTVTVGKETYELPAFSFAIATMNPIELGQGTFPLSEAATDRFAIMINIGYLPPHEEAKLVNFDFKRVRLRSLMSKERIIELRARINEQVFLHERLGVYIQRLVAATRP
;
A
#
# COMPACT_ATOMS: atom_id res chain seq x y z
N MET A 1 -23.09 15.14 -12.46
CA MET A 1 -22.06 14.23 -11.93
C MET A 1 -22.72 13.38 -10.85
N HIS A 2 -22.50 12.07 -10.84
CA HIS A 2 -23.08 11.19 -9.82
C HIS A 2 -22.62 11.64 -8.41
N PRO A 3 -23.48 11.71 -7.38
CA PRO A 3 -23.10 12.18 -6.05
C PRO A 3 -21.88 11.46 -5.48
N ASP A 4 -21.82 10.13 -5.60
CA ASP A 4 -20.67 9.34 -5.15
C ASP A 4 -19.35 9.71 -5.88
N LEU A 5 -19.41 10.09 -7.17
CA LEU A 5 -18.20 10.54 -7.88
C LEU A 5 -17.74 11.91 -7.38
N GLN A 6 -18.69 12.79 -7.03
CA GLN A 6 -18.36 14.06 -6.42
C GLN A 6 -17.71 13.86 -5.05
N GLU A 7 -18.28 12.99 -4.22
CA GLU A 7 -17.72 12.63 -2.91
C GLU A 7 -16.32 12.02 -3.03
N ALA A 8 -16.07 11.15 -4.02
CA ALA A 8 -14.74 10.60 -4.27
C ALA A 8 -13.71 11.69 -4.62
N ILE A 9 -14.10 12.70 -5.41
CA ILE A 9 -13.24 13.86 -5.73
C ILE A 9 -13.00 14.72 -4.49
N GLU A 10 -14.04 15.00 -3.71
CA GLU A 10 -13.94 15.77 -2.48
C GLU A 10 -13.05 15.07 -1.44
N PHE A 11 -13.23 13.76 -1.28
CA PHE A 11 -12.38 12.91 -0.46
C PHE A 11 -10.93 12.93 -0.96
N HIS A 12 -10.72 12.90 -2.28
CA HIS A 12 -9.37 12.99 -2.83
C HIS A 12 -8.66 14.29 -2.47
N ASN A 13 -9.35 15.41 -2.59
CA ASN A 13 -8.81 16.71 -2.21
C ASN A 13 -8.61 16.82 -0.69
N ALA A 14 -9.52 16.25 0.10
CA ALA A 14 -9.42 16.24 1.56
C ALA A 14 -8.20 15.44 2.04
N ILE A 15 -7.85 14.33 1.38
CA ILE A 15 -6.64 13.55 1.70
C ILE A 15 -5.37 14.37 1.48
N ILE A 16 -5.29 15.10 0.37
CA ILE A 16 -4.13 15.95 0.08
C ILE A 16 -4.02 17.05 1.15
N ALA A 17 -5.14 17.69 1.51
CA ALA A 17 -5.19 18.73 2.53
C ALA A 17 -4.81 18.19 3.93
N GLU A 18 -5.37 17.05 4.34
CA GLU A 18 -5.12 16.43 5.64
C GLU A 18 -3.69 15.88 5.72
N GLY A 19 -3.23 15.19 4.67
CA GLY A 19 -1.86 14.68 4.56
C GLY A 19 -0.82 15.79 4.60
N SER A 20 -1.13 16.98 4.08
CA SER A 20 -0.25 18.16 4.16
C SER A 20 -0.06 18.68 5.58
N LYS A 21 -0.92 18.31 6.53
CA LYS A 21 -0.72 18.59 7.96
C LYS A 21 0.30 17.68 8.61
N ALA A 22 0.71 16.59 7.98
CA ALA A 22 1.68 15.63 8.53
C ALA A 22 2.94 15.49 7.68
N LEU A 23 2.83 15.80 6.38
CA LEU A 23 3.92 15.69 5.42
C LEU A 23 3.93 16.94 4.52
N VAL A 24 4.95 17.77 4.70
CA VAL A 24 5.15 18.97 3.88
C VAL A 24 5.60 18.57 2.46
N GLY A 25 5.02 19.23 1.44
CA GLY A 25 5.34 18.97 0.04
C GLY A 25 4.85 17.61 -0.45
N TYR A 26 5.45 17.09 -1.51
CA TYR A 26 5.12 15.77 -2.08
C TYR A 26 3.66 15.59 -2.53
N ASP A 27 3.00 16.66 -2.97
CA ASP A 27 1.57 16.62 -3.29
C ASP A 27 1.23 15.63 -4.41
N THR A 28 2.09 15.51 -5.43
CA THR A 28 1.95 14.49 -6.48
C THR A 28 2.02 13.07 -5.89
N ALA A 29 2.92 12.82 -4.95
CA ALA A 29 3.03 11.51 -4.32
C ALA A 29 1.79 11.19 -3.45
N LYS A 30 1.26 12.19 -2.73
CA LYS A 30 0.01 12.04 -1.96
C LYS A 30 -1.17 11.74 -2.87
N ALA A 31 -1.28 12.47 -3.99
CA ALA A 31 -2.33 12.28 -4.98
C ALA A 31 -2.26 10.88 -5.60
N LEU A 32 -1.08 10.42 -6.03
CA LEU A 32 -0.88 9.07 -6.58
C LEU A 32 -1.18 7.98 -5.56
N ALA A 33 -0.71 8.12 -4.31
CA ALA A 33 -1.01 7.17 -3.25
C ALA A 33 -2.52 7.07 -2.97
N ASN A 34 -3.24 8.19 -3.08
CA ASN A 34 -4.68 8.19 -2.95
C ASN A 34 -5.41 7.61 -4.17
N ILE A 35 -4.90 7.78 -5.39
CA ILE A 35 -5.45 7.09 -6.57
C ILE A 35 -5.40 5.58 -6.35
N VAL A 36 -4.29 5.06 -5.80
CA VAL A 36 -4.17 3.65 -5.43
C VAL A 36 -5.19 3.24 -4.37
N LEU A 37 -5.43 4.08 -3.35
CA LEU A 37 -6.46 3.84 -2.34
C LEU A 37 -7.87 3.80 -2.91
N LEU A 38 -8.19 4.63 -3.91
CA LEU A 38 -9.52 4.74 -4.51
C LEU A 38 -9.73 3.86 -5.74
N SER A 39 -8.69 3.14 -6.18
CA SER A 39 -8.75 2.28 -7.35
C SER A 39 -8.80 0.81 -6.92
N GLU A 40 -9.67 0.05 -7.58
CA GLU A 40 -9.60 -1.40 -7.58
C GLU A 40 -8.85 -1.80 -8.85
N ILE A 41 -7.57 -2.16 -8.70
CA ILE A 41 -6.72 -2.54 -9.83
C ILE A 41 -6.79 -4.06 -9.90
N PRO A 42 -7.49 -4.65 -10.88
CA PRO A 42 -7.75 -6.07 -10.91
C PRO A 42 -6.50 -6.88 -11.28
N THR A 43 -5.66 -7.20 -10.29
CA THR A 43 -4.45 -8.01 -10.53
C THR A 43 -4.65 -9.48 -10.16
N THR A 44 -5.68 -9.83 -9.39
CA THR A 44 -6.00 -11.21 -9.04
C THR A 44 -7.47 -11.53 -9.24
N TYR A 45 -7.84 -12.80 -9.14
CA TYR A 45 -9.20 -13.29 -9.31
C TYR A 45 -9.69 -13.92 -8.02
N ASP A 46 -10.73 -13.32 -7.42
CA ASP A 46 -11.43 -13.89 -6.28
C ASP A 46 -12.33 -15.03 -6.75
N LYS A 47 -12.06 -16.24 -6.28
CA LYS A 47 -12.87 -17.42 -6.63
C LYS A 47 -14.24 -17.40 -5.97
N SER A 48 -14.37 -16.79 -4.79
CA SER A 48 -15.61 -16.71 -4.03
C SER A 48 -16.55 -15.66 -4.63
N GLU A 49 -16.02 -14.49 -5.00
CA GLU A 49 -16.79 -13.40 -5.62
C GLU A 49 -16.87 -13.51 -7.15
N GLN A 50 -16.16 -14.47 -7.76
CA GLN A 50 -16.07 -14.70 -9.21
C GLN A 50 -15.74 -13.44 -10.02
N ARG A 51 -14.88 -12.58 -9.47
CA ARG A 51 -14.46 -11.35 -10.13
C ARG A 51 -13.00 -11.06 -9.87
N GLN A 52 -12.42 -10.21 -10.70
CA GLN A 52 -11.10 -9.70 -10.38
C GLN A 52 -11.18 -8.73 -9.21
N VAL A 53 -10.26 -8.90 -8.28
CA VAL A 53 -10.09 -8.05 -7.11
C VAL A 53 -8.62 -7.69 -7.03
N ASN A 54 -8.30 -6.47 -6.60
CA ASN A 54 -7.11 -6.15 -5.82
C ASN A 54 -7.13 -4.63 -5.53
N ALA A 55 -6.69 -4.23 -4.34
CA ALA A 55 -6.36 -2.85 -4.06
C ALA A 55 -4.87 -2.68 -4.34
N GLY A 56 -4.53 -1.80 -5.29
CA GLY A 56 -3.15 -1.65 -5.75
C GLY A 56 -2.18 -1.46 -4.58
N ASN A 57 -1.00 -2.09 -4.67
CA ASN A 57 0.06 -1.87 -3.69
C ASN A 57 0.98 -0.74 -4.18
N LEU A 58 1.53 0.02 -3.23
CA LEU A 58 2.39 1.16 -3.54
C LEU A 58 3.85 0.84 -3.22
N LEU A 59 4.76 1.18 -4.14
CA LEU A 59 6.21 1.15 -3.89
C LEU A 59 6.76 2.58 -3.83
N LEU A 60 7.29 2.97 -2.66
CA LEU A 60 7.94 4.25 -2.44
C LEU A 60 9.46 4.10 -2.51
N ARG A 61 10.05 4.58 -3.61
CA ARG A 61 11.51 4.56 -3.82
C ARG A 61 12.08 5.93 -3.47
N GLY A 62 13.04 6.00 -2.55
CA GLY A 62 13.66 7.28 -2.22
C GLY A 62 14.75 7.17 -1.18
N VAL A 63 15.52 8.24 -1.01
CA VAL A 63 16.62 8.31 -0.04
C VAL A 63 16.10 8.37 1.41
N PRO A 64 16.93 8.08 2.43
CA PRO A 64 16.53 8.21 3.82
C PRO A 64 16.12 9.64 4.16
N GLY A 65 15.23 9.81 5.15
CA GLY A 65 14.85 11.13 5.66
C GLY A 65 13.75 11.88 4.89
N VAL A 66 13.26 11.38 3.75
CA VAL A 66 12.21 12.04 2.93
C VAL A 66 10.77 11.75 3.37
N GLY A 67 10.56 11.30 4.61
CA GLY A 67 9.22 11.09 5.16
C GLY A 67 8.40 9.94 4.56
N LYS A 68 9.02 8.98 3.85
CA LYS A 68 8.31 7.84 3.21
C LYS A 68 7.38 7.09 4.18
N THR A 69 7.84 6.84 5.40
CA THR A 69 7.07 6.17 6.45
C THR A 69 5.79 6.92 6.82
N PHE A 70 5.78 8.26 6.74
CA PHE A 70 4.60 9.05 7.06
C PHE A 70 3.46 8.83 6.05
N PHE A 71 3.72 8.44 4.80
CA PHE A 71 2.66 8.11 3.85
C PHE A 71 1.75 6.99 4.35
N GLY A 72 2.32 5.90 4.88
CA GLY A 72 1.53 4.79 5.39
C GLY A 72 0.73 5.13 6.65
N VAL A 73 1.32 5.94 7.53
CA VAL A 73 0.63 6.43 8.73
C VAL A 73 -0.54 7.35 8.35
N ILE A 74 -0.34 8.25 7.38
CA ILE A 74 -1.37 9.17 6.91
C ILE A 74 -2.56 8.41 6.34
N LEU A 75 -2.31 7.45 5.42
CA LEU A 75 -3.40 6.73 4.77
C LEU A 75 -4.17 5.82 5.74
N ALA A 76 -3.49 5.19 6.70
CA ALA A 76 -4.17 4.42 7.73
C ALA A 76 -5.03 5.29 8.65
N ALA A 77 -4.50 6.43 9.09
CA ALA A 77 -5.23 7.36 9.96
C ALA A 77 -6.47 7.96 9.29
N ILE A 78 -6.41 8.16 7.97
CA ILE A 78 -7.50 8.73 7.18
C ILE A 78 -8.65 7.74 6.94
N SER A 79 -8.36 6.43 6.88
CA SER A 79 -9.29 5.36 6.51
C SER A 79 -9.86 4.56 7.69
N ASP A 80 -9.54 4.96 8.93
CA ASP A 80 -9.87 4.23 10.16
C ASP A 80 -9.52 2.73 10.10
N ALA A 81 -8.38 2.45 9.47
CA ALA A 81 -7.97 1.09 9.13
C ALA A 81 -6.96 0.53 10.14
N LYS A 82 -7.03 -0.78 10.39
CA LYS A 82 -6.04 -1.48 11.22
C LYS A 82 -4.67 -1.38 10.57
N PHE A 83 -3.75 -0.67 11.23
CA PHE A 83 -2.41 -0.43 10.73
C PHE A 83 -1.41 -1.43 11.31
N ALA A 84 -0.54 -1.96 10.46
CA ALA A 84 0.66 -2.66 10.89
C ALA A 84 1.90 -2.14 10.16
N ARG A 85 3.00 -2.06 10.90
CA ARG A 85 4.31 -1.66 10.36
C ARG A 85 5.27 -2.83 10.47
N LEU A 86 5.85 -3.21 9.34
CA LEU A 86 6.95 -4.16 9.24
C LEU A 86 8.22 -3.38 8.91
N GLN A 87 9.26 -3.55 9.73
CA GLN A 87 10.57 -2.98 9.44
C GLN A 87 11.42 -4.02 8.72
N GLY A 88 11.98 -3.64 7.58
CA GLY A 88 12.88 -4.49 6.82
C GLY A 88 14.17 -4.78 7.57
N ARG A 89 14.45 -6.06 7.80
CA ARG A 89 15.65 -6.59 8.45
C ARG A 89 16.09 -7.90 7.78
N ALA A 90 17.40 -8.14 7.74
CA ALA A 90 18.01 -9.25 7.00
C ALA A 90 17.64 -10.64 7.54
N ASP A 91 17.03 -10.72 8.71
CA ASP A 91 16.58 -11.93 9.38
C ASP A 91 15.05 -11.99 9.52
N LEU A 92 14.29 -11.06 8.91
CA LEU A 92 12.83 -11.10 8.91
C LEU A 92 12.37 -12.43 8.32
N GLN A 93 11.59 -13.20 9.07
CA GLN A 93 11.10 -14.50 8.65
C GLN A 93 9.75 -14.40 7.91
N PRO A 94 9.45 -15.32 6.97
CA PRO A 94 8.13 -15.38 6.34
C PRO A 94 6.99 -15.49 7.38
N THR A 95 7.22 -16.21 8.48
CA THR A 95 6.26 -16.38 9.57
C THR A 95 5.91 -15.08 10.29
N GLU A 96 6.83 -14.11 10.34
CA GLU A 96 6.53 -12.77 10.89
C GLU A 96 5.66 -11.93 9.94
N VAL A 97 5.58 -12.31 8.66
CA VAL A 97 4.79 -11.64 7.63
C VAL A 97 3.40 -12.28 7.51
N VAL A 98 3.34 -13.61 7.39
CA VAL A 98 2.10 -14.37 7.13
C VAL A 98 1.44 -14.89 8.41
N GLY A 99 2.23 -15.22 9.44
CA GLY A 99 1.78 -15.89 10.66
C GLY A 99 2.41 -17.26 10.86
N PHE A 100 2.13 -17.87 12.02
CA PHE A 100 2.58 -19.21 12.38
C PHE A 100 1.55 -19.93 13.26
N GLN A 101 1.70 -21.25 13.37
CA GLN A 101 0.93 -22.06 14.31
C GLN A 101 1.80 -22.46 15.50
N MET A 102 1.21 -22.43 16.69
CA MET A 102 1.84 -22.91 17.92
C MET A 102 0.86 -23.69 18.78
N ILE A 103 1.37 -24.59 19.61
CA ILE A 103 0.55 -25.29 20.60
C ILE A 103 0.47 -24.39 21.84
N ASN A 104 -0.75 -24.04 22.26
CA ASN A 104 -0.97 -23.35 23.52
C ASN A 104 -0.58 -24.28 24.68
N PRO A 105 0.43 -23.94 25.48
CA PRO A 105 0.94 -24.84 26.53
C PRO A 105 -0.06 -25.07 27.66
N ALA A 106 -1.04 -24.18 27.86
CA ALA A 106 -2.05 -24.32 28.90
C ALA A 106 -3.19 -25.26 28.50
N THR A 107 -3.55 -25.29 27.21
CA THR A 107 -4.72 -26.05 26.71
C THR A 107 -4.36 -27.24 25.83
N GLY A 108 -3.12 -27.31 25.33
CA GLY A 108 -2.70 -28.26 24.30
C GLY A 108 -3.31 -28.00 22.92
N ALA A 109 -4.10 -26.93 22.76
CA ALA A 109 -4.75 -26.60 21.49
C ALA A 109 -3.77 -25.99 20.50
N LEU A 110 -3.93 -26.32 19.21
CA LEU A 110 -3.23 -25.62 18.13
C LEU A 110 -3.86 -24.23 17.94
N VAL A 111 -3.05 -23.18 18.01
CA VAL A 111 -3.46 -21.78 17.83
C VAL A 111 -2.69 -21.19 16.67
N THR A 112 -3.40 -20.49 15.78
CA THR A 112 -2.81 -19.72 14.68
C THR A 112 -2.62 -18.28 15.15
N GLU A 113 -1.39 -17.79 15.08
CA GLU A 113 -1.03 -16.38 15.28
C GLU A 113 -0.82 -15.74 13.90
N PHE A 114 -1.64 -14.74 13.57
CA PHE A 114 -1.59 -14.10 12.25
C PHE A 114 -0.51 -13.05 12.15
N GLY A 115 0.22 -13.05 11.03
CA GLY A 115 1.13 -11.98 10.69
C GLY A 115 0.38 -10.72 10.20
N PRO A 116 1.10 -9.60 9.97
CA PRO A 116 0.51 -8.34 9.53
C PRO A 116 -0.31 -8.42 8.25
N LEU A 117 0.02 -9.34 7.33
CA LEU A 117 -0.78 -9.49 6.11
C LEU A 117 -2.24 -9.82 6.40
N ALA A 118 -2.51 -10.72 7.35
CA ALA A 118 -3.86 -11.18 7.68
C ALA A 118 -4.50 -10.45 8.87
N SER A 119 -3.72 -9.75 9.69
CA SER A 119 -4.23 -9.04 10.87
C SER A 119 -4.47 -7.55 10.67
N ALA A 120 -3.93 -6.96 9.60
CA ALA A 120 -4.02 -5.53 9.30
C ALA A 120 -4.66 -5.25 7.94
N GLU A 121 -5.15 -4.02 7.80
CA GLU A 121 -5.81 -3.47 6.62
C GLU A 121 -4.88 -2.51 5.86
N VAL A 122 -3.98 -1.84 6.57
CA VAL A 122 -2.90 -1.05 5.97
C VAL A 122 -1.57 -1.56 6.48
N ILE A 123 -0.75 -2.07 5.55
CA ILE A 123 0.58 -2.58 5.89
C ILE A 123 1.63 -1.64 5.33
N LEU A 124 2.47 -1.08 6.20
CA LEU A 124 3.68 -0.37 5.80
C LEU A 124 4.89 -1.29 5.99
N LEU A 125 5.50 -1.71 4.89
CA LEU A 125 6.77 -2.44 4.89
C LEU A 125 7.92 -1.48 4.58
N ASP A 126 8.65 -1.05 5.59
CA ASP A 126 9.82 -0.22 5.40
C ASP A 126 11.00 -1.05 4.88
N GLU A 127 11.70 -0.53 3.87
CA GLU A 127 12.94 -1.11 3.35
C GLU A 127 12.77 -2.58 2.89
N ILE A 128 11.82 -2.83 1.98
CA ILE A 128 11.58 -4.16 1.39
C ILE A 128 12.85 -4.78 0.78
N ASN A 129 13.79 -3.95 0.31
CA ASN A 129 15.08 -4.40 -0.21
C ASN A 129 16.07 -4.85 0.89
N ARG A 130 15.69 -4.87 2.17
CA ARG A 130 16.52 -5.38 3.28
C ARG A 130 16.05 -6.72 3.84
N ILE A 131 14.90 -7.22 3.39
CA ILE A 131 14.38 -8.52 3.84
C ILE A 131 14.81 -9.65 2.88
N PRO A 132 15.04 -10.87 3.38
CA PRO A 132 15.40 -12.01 2.54
C PRO A 132 14.39 -12.28 1.43
N LEU A 133 14.86 -12.85 0.31
CA LEU A 133 14.01 -13.19 -0.84
C LEU A 133 12.80 -14.03 -0.47
N LYS A 134 12.93 -14.97 0.48
CA LYS A 134 11.79 -15.81 0.94
C LYS A 134 10.69 -14.97 1.61
N SER A 135 11.07 -13.96 2.39
CA SER A 135 10.13 -13.07 3.07
C SER A 135 9.55 -12.03 2.11
N GLN A 136 10.33 -11.58 1.11
CA GLN A 136 9.80 -10.78 0.00
C GLN A 136 8.75 -11.56 -0.79
N SER A 137 9.04 -12.82 -1.14
CA SER A 137 8.09 -13.68 -1.84
C SER A 137 6.82 -13.88 -1.03
N ALA A 138 6.93 -14.26 0.25
CA ALA A 138 5.76 -14.44 1.11
C ALA A 138 4.92 -13.16 1.23
N PHE A 139 5.55 -11.99 1.32
CA PHE A 139 4.86 -10.71 1.33
C PHE A 139 4.11 -10.43 0.03
N LEU A 140 4.81 -10.52 -1.11
CA LEU A 140 4.26 -10.18 -2.42
C LEU A 140 3.21 -11.21 -2.90
N GLU A 141 3.42 -12.49 -2.62
CA GLU A 141 2.46 -13.56 -2.93
C GLU A 141 1.19 -13.38 -2.12
N GLY A 142 1.28 -13.13 -0.81
CA GLY A 142 0.08 -12.93 -0.01
C GLY A 142 -0.74 -11.70 -0.43
N LEU A 143 -0.07 -10.64 -0.88
CA LEU A 143 -0.74 -9.47 -1.46
C LEU A 143 -1.38 -9.75 -2.82
N GLN A 144 -0.70 -10.52 -3.68
CA GLN A 144 -1.18 -10.85 -5.01
C GLN A 144 -2.35 -11.82 -4.95
N ASP A 145 -2.24 -12.88 -4.16
CA ASP A 145 -3.26 -13.92 -4.06
C ASP A 145 -4.39 -13.53 -3.10
N ARG A 146 -4.23 -12.41 -2.37
CA ARG A 146 -5.13 -11.94 -1.31
C ARG A 146 -5.45 -13.01 -0.27
N THR A 147 -4.53 -13.94 -0.08
CA THR A 147 -4.64 -15.02 0.91
C THR A 147 -3.29 -15.24 1.58
N VAL A 148 -3.31 -15.79 2.79
CA VAL A 148 -2.12 -16.34 3.43
C VAL A 148 -2.37 -17.77 3.84
N THR A 149 -1.35 -18.61 3.72
CA THR A 149 -1.43 -19.99 4.21
C THR A 149 -0.56 -20.12 5.46
N VAL A 150 -1.16 -20.55 6.57
CA VAL A 150 -0.48 -20.80 7.82
C VAL A 150 -0.69 -22.26 8.21
N GLY A 151 0.40 -23.03 8.28
CA GLY A 151 0.32 -24.48 8.46
C GLY A 151 -0.33 -25.15 7.25
N LYS A 152 -1.55 -25.66 7.41
CA LYS A 152 -2.35 -26.30 6.34
C LYS A 152 -3.62 -25.55 5.98
N GLU A 153 -3.87 -24.41 6.62
CA GLU A 153 -5.08 -23.62 6.43
C GLU A 153 -4.76 -22.33 5.68
N THR A 154 -5.62 -21.97 4.74
CA THR A 154 -5.53 -20.74 3.94
C THR A 154 -6.60 -19.76 4.42
N TYR A 155 -6.21 -18.51 4.59
CA TYR A 155 -7.04 -17.44 5.12
C TYR A 155 -7.06 -16.27 4.14
N GLU A 156 -8.24 -15.70 3.91
CA GLU A 156 -8.44 -14.51 3.08
C GLU A 156 -7.93 -13.26 3.80
N LEU A 157 -7.34 -12.34 3.04
CA LEU A 157 -7.01 -11.00 3.54
C LEU A 157 -8.28 -10.15 3.70
N PRO A 158 -8.27 -9.13 4.59
CA PRO A 158 -9.39 -8.21 4.71
C PRO A 158 -9.80 -7.59 3.37
N ALA A 159 -11.10 -7.42 3.13
CA ALA A 159 -11.61 -6.80 1.89
C ALA A 159 -10.99 -5.42 1.63
N PHE A 160 -10.82 -4.63 2.70
CA PHE A 160 -9.99 -3.43 2.67
C PHE A 160 -8.58 -3.77 3.14
N SER A 161 -7.72 -4.18 2.22
CA SER A 161 -6.29 -4.39 2.48
C SER A 161 -5.45 -3.79 1.38
N PHE A 162 -4.43 -3.01 1.74
CA PHE A 162 -3.42 -2.53 0.80
C PHE A 162 -2.07 -2.35 1.50
N ALA A 163 -0.99 -2.53 0.74
CA ALA A 163 0.36 -2.38 1.26
C ALA A 163 1.10 -1.21 0.63
N ILE A 164 1.98 -0.61 1.44
CA ILE A 164 2.96 0.38 1.04
C ILE A 164 4.33 -0.19 1.39
N ALA A 165 5.13 -0.51 0.38
CA ALA A 165 6.52 -0.88 0.56
C ALA A 165 7.40 0.33 0.33
N THR A 166 8.45 0.51 1.12
CA THR A 166 9.47 1.54 0.89
C THR A 166 10.80 0.89 0.54
N MET A 167 11.61 1.52 -0.30
CA MET A 167 12.98 1.07 -0.56
C MET A 167 13.93 2.24 -0.75
N ASN A 168 15.17 2.07 -0.30
CA ASN A 168 16.27 2.97 -0.60
C ASN A 168 17.12 2.37 -1.72
N PRO A 169 17.15 2.98 -2.93
CA PRO A 169 17.87 2.40 -4.06
C PRO A 169 19.39 2.55 -4.00
N ILE A 170 19.91 3.38 -3.08
CA ILE A 170 21.36 3.65 -2.96
C ILE A 170 22.02 2.64 -2.01
N GLU A 171 21.25 2.03 -1.12
CA GLU A 171 21.72 0.95 -0.25
C GLU A 171 21.81 -0.35 -1.06
N LEU A 172 22.98 -0.57 -1.67
CA LEU A 172 23.37 -1.80 -2.37
C LEU A 172 24.51 -2.54 -1.64
N GLY A 173 24.65 -2.30 -0.33
CA GLY A 173 25.67 -2.91 0.53
C GLY A 173 25.32 -4.32 1.02
N GLN A 174 26.18 -4.89 1.87
CA GLN A 174 25.90 -6.17 2.54
C GLN A 174 24.59 -6.10 3.34
N GLY A 175 23.74 -7.12 3.21
CA GLY A 175 22.44 -7.17 3.88
C GLY A 175 21.29 -6.52 3.09
N THR A 176 21.48 -6.28 1.79
CA THR A 176 20.42 -5.83 0.88
C THR A 176 20.13 -6.90 -0.19
N PHE A 177 18.86 -7.03 -0.54
CA PHE A 177 18.29 -7.99 -1.48
C PHE A 177 17.46 -7.20 -2.51
N PRO A 178 17.99 -6.95 -3.71
CA PRO A 178 17.31 -6.13 -4.70
C PRO A 178 16.00 -6.79 -5.15
N LEU A 179 14.98 -5.98 -5.39
CA LEU A 179 13.73 -6.47 -5.99
C LEU A 179 14.00 -6.80 -7.46
N SER A 180 13.51 -7.96 -7.91
CA SER A 180 13.46 -8.28 -9.33
C SER A 180 12.43 -7.40 -10.04
N GLU A 181 12.52 -7.31 -11.37
CA GLU A 181 11.51 -6.63 -12.17
C GLU A 181 10.12 -7.26 -11.96
N ALA A 182 10.05 -8.59 -11.92
CA ALA A 182 8.82 -9.33 -11.64
C ALA A 182 8.24 -9.04 -10.25
N ALA A 183 9.08 -8.79 -9.24
CA ALA A 183 8.61 -8.37 -7.91
C ALA A 183 8.09 -6.94 -7.92
N THR A 184 8.73 -6.07 -8.69
CA THR A 184 8.36 -4.66 -8.84
C THR A 184 7.05 -4.49 -9.59
N ASP A 185 6.80 -5.34 -10.60
CA ASP A 185 5.57 -5.36 -11.41
C ASP A 185 4.29 -5.66 -10.61
N ARG A 186 4.43 -6.25 -9.41
CA ARG A 186 3.31 -6.51 -8.48
C ARG A 186 2.82 -5.26 -7.74
N PHE A 187 3.52 -4.14 -7.87
CA PHE A 187 3.08 -2.85 -7.34
C PHE A 187 2.35 -2.06 -8.44
N ALA A 188 1.17 -1.55 -8.11
CA ALA A 188 0.36 -0.78 -9.04
C ALA A 188 1.02 0.54 -9.45
N ILE A 189 1.67 1.21 -8.50
CA ILE A 189 2.39 2.45 -8.73
C ILE A 189 3.72 2.40 -7.98
N MET A 190 4.78 2.81 -8.68
CA MET A 190 6.06 3.15 -8.08
C MET A 190 6.23 4.67 -8.05
N ILE A 191 6.45 5.24 -6.87
CA ILE A 191 6.67 6.67 -6.69
C ILE A 191 8.12 6.91 -6.27
N ASN A 192 8.82 7.74 -7.04
CA ASN A 192 10.16 8.21 -6.69
C ASN A 192 10.04 9.47 -5.82
N ILE A 193 10.53 9.41 -4.58
CA ILE A 193 10.53 10.50 -3.61
C ILE A 193 11.97 11.00 -3.43
N GLY A 194 12.20 12.25 -3.83
CA GLY A 194 13.47 12.97 -3.65
C GLY A 194 13.45 13.92 -2.45
N TYR A 195 14.53 14.67 -2.27
CA TYR A 195 14.55 15.79 -1.33
C TYR A 195 13.57 16.88 -1.77
N LEU A 196 13.02 17.60 -0.78
CA LEU A 196 12.20 18.77 -1.04
C LEU A 196 13.05 19.90 -1.63
N PRO A 197 12.45 20.77 -2.47
CA PRO A 197 13.13 21.99 -2.85
C PRO A 197 13.34 22.90 -1.61
N PRO A 198 14.37 23.77 -1.59
CA PRO A 198 14.75 24.52 -0.40
C PRO A 198 13.61 25.34 0.25
N HIS A 199 12.68 25.86 -0.56
CA HIS A 199 11.55 26.64 -0.08
C HIS A 199 10.47 25.81 0.64
N GLU A 200 10.35 24.52 0.31
CA GLU A 200 9.48 23.58 1.05
C GLU A 200 10.20 23.00 2.25
N GLU A 201 11.49 22.69 2.11
CA GLU A 201 12.34 22.23 3.22
C GLU A 201 12.41 23.25 4.35
N ALA A 202 12.49 24.55 4.03
CA ALA A 202 12.43 25.63 5.02
C ALA A 202 11.16 25.59 5.91
N LYS A 203 10.04 25.08 5.38
CA LYS A 203 8.81 24.93 6.17
C LYS A 203 8.94 23.83 7.22
N LEU A 204 9.79 22.81 6.99
CA LEU A 204 10.03 21.72 7.95
C LEU A 204 10.72 22.21 9.22
N VAL A 205 11.59 23.22 9.13
CA VAL A 205 12.36 23.75 10.27
C VAL A 205 11.44 24.25 11.39
N ASN A 206 10.32 24.86 11.03
CA ASN A 206 9.34 25.40 11.98
C ASN A 206 8.16 24.46 12.24
N PHE A 207 8.19 23.25 11.69
CA PHE A 207 7.07 22.34 11.74
C PHE A 207 7.07 21.48 13.02
N ASP A 208 6.07 21.68 13.87
CA ASP A 208 5.91 20.86 15.09
C ASP A 208 5.11 19.59 14.82
N PHE A 209 5.81 18.52 14.43
CA PHE A 209 5.24 17.20 14.18
C PHE A 209 4.45 16.63 15.38
N LYS A 210 4.76 17.04 16.62
CA LYS A 210 4.09 16.50 17.83
C LYS A 210 2.65 17.00 17.97
N ARG A 211 2.34 18.16 17.37
CA ARG A 211 1.00 18.77 17.40
C ARG A 211 0.09 18.27 16.30
N VAL A 212 0.63 17.53 15.33
CA VAL A 212 -0.15 17.01 14.23
C VAL A 212 -1.17 16.00 14.75
N ARG A 213 -2.44 16.25 14.42
CA ARG A 213 -3.56 15.37 14.66
C ARG A 213 -4.25 15.15 13.34
N LEU A 214 -4.08 13.95 12.79
CA LEU A 214 -4.80 13.51 11.61
C LEU A 214 -6.22 13.14 12.03
N ARG A 215 -7.19 13.55 11.23
CA ARG A 215 -8.58 13.12 11.37
C ARG A 215 -8.85 11.99 10.40
N SER A 216 -9.61 10.99 10.86
CA SER A 216 -10.26 10.06 9.94
C SER A 216 -11.23 10.87 9.07
N LEU A 217 -11.12 10.69 7.75
CA LEU A 217 -11.94 11.42 6.79
C LEU A 217 -13.08 10.56 6.27
N MET A 218 -12.91 9.23 6.23
CA MET A 218 -13.89 8.29 5.70
C MET A 218 -13.65 6.89 6.24
N SER A 219 -14.71 6.12 6.47
CA SER A 219 -14.56 4.71 6.84
C SER A 219 -14.14 3.87 5.65
N LYS A 220 -13.41 2.78 5.92
CA LYS A 220 -13.02 1.79 4.90
C LYS A 220 -14.20 1.20 4.13
N GLU A 221 -15.35 0.98 4.77
CA GLU A 221 -16.56 0.48 4.11
C GLU A 221 -17.05 1.47 3.04
N ARG A 222 -17.07 2.76 3.38
CA ARG A 222 -17.44 3.81 2.41
C ARG A 222 -16.42 3.92 1.28
N ILE A 223 -15.12 3.72 1.56
CA ILE A 223 -14.10 3.69 0.49
C ILE A 223 -14.34 2.52 -0.47
N ILE A 224 -14.70 1.33 0.03
CA ILE A 224 -15.04 0.18 -0.82
C ILE A 224 -16.26 0.50 -1.70
N GLU A 225 -17.30 1.13 -1.14
CA GLU A 225 -18.47 1.55 -1.92
C GLU A 225 -18.09 2.55 -3.02
N LEU A 226 -17.24 3.54 -2.71
CA LEU A 226 -16.77 4.52 -3.68
C LEU A 226 -15.95 3.85 -4.81
N ARG A 227 -15.11 2.86 -4.50
CA ARG A 227 -14.39 2.08 -5.54
C ARG A 227 -15.37 1.43 -6.52
N ALA A 228 -16.40 0.75 -6.02
CA ALA A 228 -17.41 0.12 -6.85
C ALA A 228 -18.15 1.15 -7.73
N ARG A 229 -18.51 2.30 -7.15
CA ARG A 229 -19.19 3.39 -7.88
C ARG A 229 -18.31 4.04 -8.94
N ILE A 230 -17.03 4.21 -8.67
CA ILE A 230 -16.06 4.69 -9.68
C ILE A 230 -16.03 3.71 -10.85
N ASN A 231 -15.91 2.41 -10.58
CA ASN A 231 -15.88 1.38 -11.62
C ASN A 231 -17.17 1.31 -12.45
N GLU A 232 -18.34 1.50 -11.81
CA GLU A 232 -19.64 1.48 -12.49
C GLU A 232 -19.91 2.74 -13.34
N GLN A 233 -19.51 3.92 -12.83
CA GLN A 233 -19.96 5.20 -13.37
C GLN A 233 -18.94 5.88 -14.29
N VAL A 234 -17.64 5.55 -14.15
CA VAL A 234 -16.58 6.16 -14.97
C VAL A 234 -16.48 5.44 -16.31
N PHE A 235 -16.90 6.12 -17.37
CA PHE A 235 -16.82 5.61 -18.73
C PHE A 235 -15.44 5.84 -19.36
N LEU A 236 -14.77 4.76 -19.78
CA LEU A 236 -13.56 4.83 -20.60
C LEU A 236 -13.93 4.94 -22.09
N HIS A 237 -13.80 6.14 -22.65
CA HIS A 237 -14.01 6.33 -24.08
C HIS A 237 -12.98 5.54 -24.91
N GLU A 238 -13.40 4.86 -25.98
CA GLU A 238 -12.58 3.97 -26.81
C GLU A 238 -11.25 4.61 -27.26
N ARG A 239 -11.29 5.86 -27.73
CA ARG A 239 -10.08 6.65 -28.08
C ARG A 239 -9.04 6.72 -26.97
N LEU A 240 -9.44 6.82 -25.70
CA LEU A 240 -8.53 6.77 -24.57
C LEU A 240 -7.96 5.36 -24.39
N GLY A 241 -8.78 4.32 -24.57
CA GLY A 241 -8.32 2.93 -24.59
C GLY A 241 -7.24 2.68 -25.66
N VAL A 242 -7.45 3.17 -26.89
CA VAL A 242 -6.44 3.11 -27.96
C VAL A 242 -5.20 3.90 -27.59
N TYR A 243 -5.35 5.07 -26.98
CA TYR A 243 -4.20 5.87 -26.53
C TYR A 243 -3.38 5.14 -25.46
N ILE A 244 -4.01 4.55 -24.44
CA ILE A 244 -3.35 3.73 -23.41
C ILE A 244 -2.62 2.54 -24.06
N GLN A 245 -3.27 1.84 -24.98
CA GLN A 245 -2.67 0.72 -25.71
C GLN A 245 -1.42 1.14 -26.50
N ARG A 246 -1.45 2.31 -27.14
CA ARG A 246 -0.30 2.86 -27.87
C ARG A 246 0.86 3.22 -26.95
N LEU A 247 0.57 3.79 -25.77
CA LEU A 247 1.60 4.09 -24.77
C LEU A 247 2.29 2.80 -24.30
N VAL A 248 1.52 1.77 -23.96
CA VAL A 248 2.07 0.47 -23.55
C VAL A 248 2.84 -0.21 -24.68
N ALA A 249 2.34 -0.15 -25.92
CA ALA A 249 3.04 -0.74 -27.07
C ALA A 249 4.38 -0.05 -27.35
N ALA A 250 4.47 1.27 -27.15
CA ALA A 250 5.71 2.03 -27.36
C ALA A 250 6.81 1.72 -26.33
N THR A 251 6.47 1.10 -25.19
CA THR A 251 7.44 0.69 -24.16
C THR A 251 7.80 -0.79 -24.22
N ARG A 252 7.20 -1.58 -25.12
CA ARG A 252 7.57 -2.99 -25.30
C ARG A 252 8.89 -3.06 -26.08
N PRO A 253 9.82 -3.97 -25.69
CA PRO A 253 11.04 -4.20 -26.45
C PRO A 253 10.77 -4.79 -27.84
#